data_AF-F7SBJ6-F1
#
_entry.id   AF-F7SBJ6-F1
#
_cell.length_a   1.000
_cell.length_b   1.000
_cell.length_c   1.000
_cell.angle_alpha   90.00
_cell.angle_beta   90.00
_cell.angle_gamma   90.00
#
_symmetry.space_group_name_H-M   'P 1'
#
loop_
_entity.id
_entity.type
_entity.pdbx_description
1 polymer ?
#
loop_
_entity_poly.entity_id
_entity_poly.type
_entity_poly.pdbx_seq_one_letter_code
_entity_poly.pdbx_strand_id
1 'polypeptide(L)'
;LAENVWNTDSKRSETQVIHSFGRADQLDRAALERLVRSINRVLGDDEQVGDGAPAGTAPPDIEIDAAFEFGIPLTARHLWEELGIGPAVRDCLSKAELTAPHEAALFAMAANRLDDPGSKRACAERWLTDTAWLPEATGLTVDHLYRALDVLAVWADAIERAVFLRAADLFRLDVDLIFYDTTTA
;
A
#
# COMPACT_ATOMS: atom_id res chain seq x y z
N LEU A 1 31.05 5.21 -32.13
CA LEU A 1 29.86 5.94 -32.61
C LEU A 1 29.58 5.48 -34.03
N ALA A 2 28.41 4.91 -34.27
CA ALA A 2 27.98 4.48 -35.59
C ALA A 2 26.52 4.86 -35.81
N GLU A 3 26.18 5.15 -37.05
CA GLU A 3 24.83 5.45 -37.51
C GLU A 3 24.49 4.52 -38.68
N ASN A 4 23.21 4.19 -38.84
CA ASN A 4 22.74 3.42 -39.98
C ASN A 4 22.23 4.38 -41.05
N VAL A 5 22.84 4.32 -42.24
CA VAL A 5 22.47 5.15 -43.38
C VAL A 5 21.94 4.25 -44.50
N TRP A 6 20.86 4.68 -45.14
CA TRP A 6 20.28 3.95 -46.26
C TRP A 6 21.13 4.14 -47.53
N ASN A 7 21.72 3.06 -48.04
CA ASN A 7 22.48 3.09 -49.28
C ASN A 7 21.53 2.84 -50.47
N THR A 8 21.35 3.86 -51.31
CA THR A 8 20.42 3.82 -52.46
C THR A 8 20.87 2.89 -53.58
N ASP A 9 22.17 2.63 -53.72
CA ASP A 9 22.72 1.79 -54.79
C ASP A 9 22.62 0.30 -54.44
N SER A 10 22.93 -0.06 -53.19
CA SER A 10 22.79 -1.42 -52.68
C SER A 10 21.41 -1.74 -52.09
N LYS A 11 20.49 -0.74 -52.06
CA LYS A 11 19.11 -0.81 -51.54
C LYS A 11 18.98 -1.49 -50.18
N ARG A 12 19.92 -1.21 -49.28
CA ARG A 12 19.92 -1.75 -47.92
C ARG A 12 20.44 -0.73 -46.93
N SER A 13 20.06 -0.91 -45.67
CA SER A 13 20.63 -0.14 -44.56
C SER A 13 22.06 -0.62 -44.29
N GLU A 14 23.03 0.30 -44.36
CA GLU A 14 24.44 0.02 -44.08
C GLU A 14 24.90 0.80 -42.84
N THR A 15 25.61 0.12 -41.94
CA THR A 15 26.15 0.74 -40.73
C THR A 15 27.42 1.52 -41.07
N GLN A 16 27.35 2.85 -40.95
CA GLN A 16 28.49 3.73 -41.13
C GLN A 16 29.09 4.08 -39.76
N VAL A 17 30.36 3.73 -39.55
CA VAL A 17 31.09 4.10 -38.34
C VAL A 17 31.52 5.56 -38.46
N ILE A 18 30.86 6.45 -37.71
CA ILE A 18 31.15 7.89 -37.68
C ILE A 18 32.49 8.14 -36.96
N HIS A 19 32.71 7.45 -35.84
CA HIS A 19 33.93 7.62 -35.06
C HIS A 19 34.24 6.38 -34.23
N SER A 20 35.49 5.94 -34.27
CA SER A 20 36.00 4.86 -33.42
C SER A 20 36.79 5.48 -32.27
N PHE A 21 36.36 5.23 -31.03
CA PHE A 21 37.00 5.73 -29.81
C PHE A 21 38.23 4.89 -29.39
N GLY A 22 38.74 4.05 -30.28
CA GLY A 22 39.86 3.15 -30.03
C GLY A 22 39.44 1.78 -29.48
N ARG A 23 40.43 1.00 -29.08
CA ARG A 23 40.26 -0.39 -28.62
C ARG A 23 40.12 -0.44 -27.10
N ALA A 24 38.97 -0.90 -26.63
CA ALA A 24 38.68 -0.99 -25.18
C ALA A 24 39.65 -1.92 -24.44
N ASP A 25 40.14 -2.98 -25.09
CA ASP A 25 41.08 -3.95 -24.53
C ASP A 25 42.52 -3.43 -24.41
N GLN A 26 42.83 -2.29 -25.05
CA GLN A 26 44.13 -1.64 -25.00
C GLN A 26 44.15 -0.42 -24.05
N LEU A 27 43.03 -0.13 -23.39
CA LEU A 27 42.93 0.96 -22.44
C LEU A 27 43.38 0.51 -21.05
N ASP A 28 44.27 1.29 -20.45
CA ASP A 28 44.63 1.14 -19.03
C ASP A 28 43.47 1.65 -18.16
N ARG A 29 42.71 0.71 -17.60
CA ARG A 29 41.57 1.01 -16.72
C ARG A 29 41.98 1.82 -15.50
N ALA A 30 43.15 1.57 -14.92
CA ALA A 30 43.65 2.30 -13.77
C ALA A 30 44.00 3.76 -14.15
N ALA A 31 44.52 3.98 -15.36
CA ALA A 31 44.75 5.33 -15.87
C ALA A 31 43.44 6.11 -16.06
N LEU A 32 42.38 5.47 -16.57
CA LEU A 32 41.07 6.08 -16.71
C LEU A 32 40.44 6.44 -15.36
N GLU A 33 40.54 5.57 -14.36
CA GLU A 33 40.06 5.84 -12.99
C GLU A 33 40.79 7.03 -12.35
N ARG A 34 42.11 7.15 -12.56
CA ARG A 34 42.88 8.32 -12.11
C ARG A 34 42.44 9.60 -12.83
N LEU A 35 42.16 9.52 -14.13
CA LEU A 35 41.69 10.66 -14.91
C LEU A 35 40.32 11.14 -14.42
N VAL A 36 39.37 10.23 -14.22
CA VAL A 36 38.04 10.54 -13.65
C VAL A 36 38.20 11.25 -12.31
N ARG A 37 39.05 10.73 -11.41
CA ARG A 37 39.32 11.36 -10.12
C ARG A 37 39.89 12.77 -10.24
N SER A 38 40.82 12.98 -11.18
CA SER A 38 41.39 14.31 -11.42
C SER A 38 40.40 15.29 -12.03
N ILE A 39 39.48 14.81 -12.87
CA ILE A 39 38.43 15.64 -13.48
C ILE A 39 37.41 16.06 -12.40
N ASN A 40 36.92 15.12 -11.60
CA ASN A 40 35.96 15.41 -10.53
C ASN A 40 36.54 16.39 -9.49
N ARG A 41 37.84 16.25 -9.16
CA ARG A 41 38.56 17.21 -8.31
C ARG A 41 38.53 18.64 -8.88
N VAL A 42 38.72 18.81 -10.19
CA VAL A 42 38.72 20.14 -10.84
C VAL A 42 37.30 20.69 -10.97
N LEU A 43 36.30 19.83 -11.12
CA LEU A 43 34.89 20.20 -11.21
C LEU A 43 34.26 20.60 -9.87
N GLY A 44 35.00 20.50 -8.76
CA GLY A 44 34.56 21.00 -7.45
C GLY A 44 33.91 19.96 -6.53
N ASP A 45 34.05 18.66 -6.83
CA ASP A 45 33.64 17.56 -5.93
C ASP A 45 34.62 17.36 -4.75
N ASP A 46 35.29 18.43 -4.28
CA ASP A 46 36.30 18.40 -3.22
C ASP A 46 35.70 18.64 -1.81
N GLU A 47 34.43 18.26 -1.60
CA GLU A 47 33.99 17.83 -0.27
C GLU A 47 34.07 16.30 -0.21
N GLN A 48 35.14 15.83 0.43
CA GLN A 48 35.50 14.46 0.85
C GLN A 48 36.42 13.65 -0.07
N VAL A 49 37.70 14.03 -0.13
CA VAL A 49 38.77 13.05 -0.41
C VAL A 49 39.57 12.80 0.86
N GLY A 50 38.91 12.20 1.85
CA GLY A 50 39.51 11.20 2.72
C GLY A 50 39.24 9.83 2.09
N ASP A 51 40.13 8.87 2.29
CA ASP A 51 40.08 7.51 1.73
C ASP A 51 38.65 6.91 1.69
N GLY A 52 38.00 6.94 0.51
CA GLY A 52 36.59 6.58 0.31
C GLY A 52 35.78 7.71 -0.35
N ALA A 53 35.40 7.53 -1.61
CA ALA A 53 34.73 8.52 -2.46
C ALA A 53 33.53 9.25 -1.80
N PRO A 54 33.31 10.56 -2.06
CA PRO A 54 31.98 11.14 -1.97
C PRO A 54 31.33 10.90 -3.34
N ALA A 55 30.76 9.72 -3.52
CA ALA A 55 29.59 9.67 -4.38
C ALA A 55 28.59 10.62 -3.73
N GLY A 56 28.36 11.80 -4.33
CA GLY A 56 27.45 12.81 -3.80
C GLY A 56 26.24 12.12 -3.23
N THR A 57 26.03 12.25 -1.91
CA THR A 57 25.23 11.32 -1.10
C THR A 57 23.99 10.91 -1.89
N ALA A 58 24.09 9.74 -2.54
CA ALA A 58 22.90 9.00 -2.89
C ALA A 58 22.15 8.94 -1.56
N PRO A 59 20.86 9.30 -1.51
CA PRO A 59 20.10 9.04 -0.31
C PRO A 59 20.43 7.60 0.11
N PRO A 60 20.72 7.35 1.41
CA PRO A 60 21.13 6.03 1.87
C PRO A 60 20.23 5.00 1.20
N ASP A 61 20.80 3.94 0.61
CA ASP A 61 20.07 2.99 -0.24
C ASP A 61 18.70 2.71 0.39
N ILE A 62 17.65 3.32 -0.19
CA ILE A 62 16.30 3.24 0.36
C ILE A 62 15.77 1.89 -0.08
N GLU A 63 15.88 0.90 0.80
CA GLU A 63 15.24 -0.39 0.61
C GLU A 63 13.79 -0.33 1.10
N ILE A 64 12.87 -0.74 0.26
CA ILE A 64 11.46 -0.88 0.63
C ILE A 64 11.32 -2.22 1.35
N ASP A 65 11.14 -2.18 2.68
CA ASP A 65 10.93 -3.37 3.51
C ASP A 65 9.57 -4.03 3.22
N ALA A 66 8.52 -3.22 3.07
CA ALA A 66 7.18 -3.68 2.70
C ALA A 66 6.36 -2.57 2.03
N ALA A 67 5.37 -2.96 1.24
CA ALA A 67 4.40 -2.07 0.63
C ALA A 67 2.99 -2.65 0.82
N PHE A 68 2.03 -1.79 1.19
CA PHE A 68 0.67 -2.18 1.52
C PHE A 68 -0.35 -1.22 0.88
N GLU A 69 -1.56 -1.73 0.66
CA GLU A 69 -2.71 -0.97 0.21
C GLU A 69 -3.42 -0.30 1.39
N PHE A 70 -3.58 1.02 1.33
CA PHE A 70 -4.22 1.80 2.41
C PHE A 70 -5.55 2.45 2.00
N GLY A 71 -5.81 2.60 0.70
CA GLY A 71 -6.94 3.39 0.20
C GLY A 71 -8.31 2.88 0.66
N ILE A 72 -8.58 1.57 0.46
CA ILE A 72 -9.86 0.98 0.88
C ILE A 72 -9.99 0.89 2.40
N PRO A 73 -9.00 0.39 3.16
CA PRO A 73 -9.05 0.42 4.63
C PRO A 73 -9.31 1.82 5.20
N LEU A 74 -8.65 2.85 4.67
CA LEU A 74 -8.85 4.24 5.09
C LEU A 74 -10.28 4.74 4.84
N THR A 75 -10.80 4.50 3.63
CA THR A 75 -12.15 4.92 3.23
C THR A 75 -13.21 4.17 4.03
N ALA A 76 -13.04 2.84 4.17
CA ALA A 76 -13.91 2.01 4.98
C ALA A 76 -13.94 2.47 6.44
N ARG A 77 -12.79 2.88 7.01
CA ARG A 77 -12.72 3.41 8.38
C ARG A 77 -13.52 4.70 8.53
N HIS A 78 -13.40 5.63 7.58
CA HIS A 78 -14.17 6.87 7.62
C HIS A 78 -15.68 6.59 7.58
N LEU A 79 -16.13 5.73 6.66
CA LEU A 79 -17.55 5.35 6.57
C LEU A 79 -18.04 4.62 7.82
N TRP A 80 -17.22 3.71 8.37
CA TRP A 80 -17.52 2.96 9.59
C TRP A 80 -17.78 3.87 10.80
N GLU A 81 -17.01 4.97 10.92
CA GLU A 81 -17.20 5.97 11.96
C GLU A 81 -18.35 6.93 11.65
N GLU A 82 -18.44 7.44 10.42
CA GLU A 82 -19.46 8.42 10.00
C GLU A 82 -20.88 7.85 10.08
N LEU A 83 -21.05 6.60 9.65
CA LEU A 83 -22.32 5.86 9.76
C LEU A 83 -22.64 5.44 11.21
N GLY A 84 -21.72 5.63 12.16
CA GLY A 84 -21.91 5.29 13.56
C GLY A 84 -21.76 3.80 13.90
N ILE A 85 -21.23 2.99 12.99
CA ILE A 85 -21.03 1.55 13.20
C ILE A 85 -19.95 1.31 14.25
N GLY A 86 -18.80 2.00 14.14
CA GLY A 86 -17.71 1.91 15.13
C GLY A 86 -18.15 2.28 16.54
N PRO A 87 -18.74 3.47 16.76
CA PRO A 87 -19.27 3.85 18.05
C PRO A 87 -20.28 2.84 18.61
N ALA A 88 -21.23 2.36 17.80
CA ALA A 88 -22.23 1.39 18.24
C ALA A 88 -21.61 0.06 18.69
N VAL A 89 -20.61 -0.44 17.96
CA VAL A 89 -19.85 -1.64 18.32
C VAL A 89 -19.08 -1.41 19.62
N ARG A 90 -18.31 -0.32 19.73
CA ARG A 90 -17.53 0.00 20.93
C ARG A 90 -18.39 0.13 22.18
N ASP A 91 -19.55 0.77 22.08
CA ASP A 91 -20.50 0.90 23.18
C ASP A 91 -21.00 -0.47 23.67
N CYS A 92 -21.30 -1.40 22.75
CA CYS A 92 -21.71 -2.76 23.10
C CYS A 92 -20.58 -3.55 23.75
N LEU A 93 -19.36 -3.48 23.20
CA LEU A 93 -18.19 -4.15 23.76
C LEU A 93 -17.86 -3.63 25.17
N SER A 94 -17.95 -2.31 25.38
CA SER A 94 -17.74 -1.70 26.69
C SER A 94 -18.78 -2.15 27.72
N LYS A 95 -20.07 -2.22 27.35
CA LYS A 95 -21.14 -2.73 28.22
C LYS A 95 -20.99 -4.21 28.55
N ALA A 96 -20.44 -4.98 27.61
CA ALA A 96 -20.14 -6.39 27.79
C ALA A 96 -18.81 -6.66 28.51
N GLU A 97 -18.06 -5.61 28.85
CA GLU A 97 -16.72 -5.68 29.47
C GLU A 97 -15.74 -6.57 28.69
N LEU A 98 -15.88 -6.60 27.36
CA LEU A 98 -15.03 -7.42 26.49
C LEU A 98 -13.74 -6.68 26.14
N THR A 99 -12.60 -7.34 26.37
CA THR A 99 -11.27 -6.76 26.16
C THR A 99 -10.51 -7.33 24.95
N ALA A 100 -11.00 -8.43 24.36
CA ALA A 100 -10.42 -8.99 23.14
C ALA A 100 -10.68 -8.05 21.94
N PRO A 101 -9.87 -8.13 20.85
CA PRO A 101 -9.88 -7.16 19.76
C PRO A 101 -11.06 -7.36 18.79
N HIS A 102 -12.28 -7.47 19.32
CA HIS A 102 -13.49 -7.77 18.56
C HIS A 102 -13.82 -6.67 17.56
N GLU A 103 -13.69 -5.39 17.94
CA GLU A 103 -13.94 -4.29 17.00
C GLU A 103 -12.97 -4.32 15.82
N ALA A 104 -11.67 -4.46 16.08
CA ALA A 104 -10.66 -4.55 15.03
C ALA A 104 -10.94 -5.74 14.10
N ALA A 105 -11.36 -6.88 14.65
CA ALA A 105 -11.74 -8.06 13.88
C ALA A 105 -13.00 -7.84 13.02
N LEU A 106 -14.05 -7.21 13.56
CA LEU A 106 -15.25 -6.86 12.80
C LEU A 106 -14.93 -5.87 11.68
N PHE A 107 -14.15 -4.83 11.99
CA PHE A 107 -13.74 -3.84 11.01
C PHE A 107 -12.88 -4.48 9.91
N ALA A 108 -11.90 -5.32 10.25
CA ALA A 108 -11.05 -6.01 9.28
C ALA A 108 -11.89 -6.85 8.31
N MET A 109 -12.89 -7.60 8.79
CA MET A 109 -13.79 -8.36 7.91
C MET A 109 -14.66 -7.46 7.03
N ALA A 110 -15.16 -6.35 7.56
CA ALA A 110 -15.96 -5.40 6.79
C ALA A 110 -15.13 -4.72 5.69
N ALA A 111 -13.91 -4.27 6.02
CA ALA A 111 -12.98 -3.68 5.07
C ALA A 111 -12.53 -4.69 4.01
N ASN A 112 -12.18 -5.93 4.40
CA ASN A 112 -11.85 -7.00 3.45
C ASN A 112 -13.01 -7.29 2.48
N ARG A 113 -14.27 -7.16 2.94
CA ARG A 113 -15.45 -7.39 2.08
C ARG A 113 -15.61 -6.33 0.98
N LEU A 114 -15.08 -5.12 1.19
CA LEU A 114 -15.06 -4.02 0.24
C LEU A 114 -13.84 -4.07 -0.70
N ASP A 115 -12.74 -4.66 -0.23
CA ASP A 115 -11.45 -4.68 -0.92
C ASP A 115 -11.26 -5.98 -1.75
N ASP A 116 -10.95 -7.08 -1.08
CA ASP A 116 -10.74 -8.42 -1.67
C ASP A 116 -11.59 -9.47 -0.92
N PRO A 117 -12.89 -9.60 -1.26
CA PRO A 117 -13.82 -10.40 -0.50
C PRO A 117 -13.44 -11.89 -0.52
N GLY A 118 -13.02 -12.42 0.64
CA GLY A 118 -12.55 -13.79 0.77
C GLY A 118 -13.12 -14.54 1.99
N SER A 119 -12.51 -15.68 2.31
CA SER A 119 -12.80 -16.39 3.55
C SER A 119 -12.17 -15.68 4.76
N LYS A 120 -12.64 -15.96 5.98
CA LYS A 120 -12.06 -15.42 7.22
C LYS A 120 -10.58 -15.78 7.34
N ARG A 121 -10.23 -16.98 6.88
CA ARG A 121 -8.86 -17.44 6.79
C ARG A 121 -8.04 -16.62 5.79
N ALA A 122 -8.58 -16.33 4.60
CA ALA A 122 -7.92 -15.47 3.62
C ALA A 122 -7.72 -14.05 4.17
N CYS A 123 -8.74 -13.49 4.83
CA CYS A 123 -8.68 -12.20 5.48
C CYS A 123 -7.54 -12.13 6.51
N ALA A 124 -7.47 -13.09 7.44
CA ALA A 124 -6.49 -13.04 8.53
C ALA A 124 -5.08 -13.44 8.11
N GLU A 125 -4.92 -14.51 7.32
CA GLU A 125 -3.59 -15.09 7.03
C GLU A 125 -2.90 -14.43 5.84
N ARG A 126 -3.64 -13.79 4.93
CA ARG A 126 -3.10 -13.19 3.70
C ARG A 126 -3.40 -11.71 3.59
N TRP A 127 -4.66 -11.32 3.60
CA TRP A 127 -5.04 -9.93 3.32
C TRP A 127 -4.48 -8.96 4.37
N LEU A 128 -4.61 -9.28 5.67
CA LEU A 128 -4.02 -8.48 6.75
C LEU A 128 -2.48 -8.55 6.81
N THR A 129 -1.87 -9.62 6.30
CA THR A 129 -0.42 -9.85 6.39
C THR A 129 0.33 -9.23 5.22
N ASP A 130 -0.22 -9.33 4.01
CA ASP A 130 0.50 -9.12 2.75
C ASP A 130 -0.11 -8.01 1.89
N THR A 131 -1.31 -7.53 2.21
CA THR A 131 -2.08 -6.63 1.32
C THR A 131 -2.44 -5.32 2.00
N ALA A 132 -3.29 -5.35 3.02
CA ALA A 132 -3.88 -4.13 3.58
C ALA A 132 -3.03 -3.53 4.71
N TRP A 133 -2.86 -2.21 4.67
CA TRP A 133 -2.32 -1.46 5.79
C TRP A 133 -3.40 -1.25 6.85
N LEU A 134 -3.40 -2.10 7.88
CA LEU A 134 -4.33 -2.01 9.00
C LEU A 134 -3.63 -2.34 10.34
N PRO A 135 -2.87 -1.38 10.92
CA PRO A 135 -2.03 -1.65 12.09
C PRO A 135 -2.82 -2.06 13.35
N GLU A 136 -4.05 -1.59 13.52
CA GLU A 136 -4.91 -2.01 14.64
C GLU A 136 -5.37 -3.48 14.55
N ALA A 137 -5.23 -4.09 13.38
CA ALA A 137 -5.56 -5.50 13.13
C ALA A 137 -4.31 -6.40 13.12
N THR A 138 -3.12 -5.85 13.39
CA THR A 138 -1.89 -6.64 13.48
C THR A 138 -1.99 -7.70 14.57
N GLY A 139 -1.68 -8.95 14.23
CA GLY A 139 -1.77 -10.08 15.15
C GLY A 139 -3.17 -10.66 15.34
N LEU A 140 -4.18 -10.17 14.61
CA LEU A 140 -5.47 -10.86 14.54
C LEU A 140 -5.30 -12.26 13.96
N THR A 141 -6.06 -13.19 14.51
CA THR A 141 -6.08 -14.59 14.07
C THR A 141 -7.45 -14.90 13.51
N VAL A 142 -7.55 -16.01 12.79
CA VAL A 142 -8.83 -16.54 12.31
C VAL A 142 -9.81 -16.75 13.46
N ASP A 143 -9.34 -17.20 14.62
CA ASP A 143 -10.19 -17.38 15.80
C ASP A 143 -10.73 -16.06 16.34
N HIS A 144 -9.94 -14.99 16.33
CA HIS A 144 -10.42 -13.66 16.69
C HIS A 144 -11.56 -13.20 15.77
N LEU A 145 -11.46 -13.48 14.46
CA LEU A 145 -12.53 -13.17 13.51
C LEU A 145 -13.81 -13.94 13.83
N TYR A 146 -13.73 -15.24 14.08
CA TYR A 146 -14.90 -16.04 14.43
C TYR A 146 -15.53 -15.61 15.76
N ARG A 147 -14.71 -15.32 16.78
CA ARG A 147 -15.21 -14.83 18.06
C ARG A 147 -15.86 -13.46 17.96
N ALA A 148 -15.36 -12.60 17.08
CA ALA A 148 -15.99 -11.33 16.79
C ALA A 148 -17.39 -11.51 16.17
N LEU A 149 -17.59 -12.54 15.32
CA LEU A 149 -18.91 -12.86 14.78
C LEU A 149 -19.87 -13.40 15.85
N ASP A 150 -19.40 -14.20 16.81
CA ASP A 150 -20.22 -14.63 17.95
C ASP A 150 -20.73 -13.43 18.74
N VAL A 151 -19.84 -12.45 19.00
CA VAL A 151 -20.20 -11.20 19.69
C VAL A 151 -21.18 -10.38 18.86
N LEU A 152 -20.94 -10.24 17.55
CA LEU A 152 -21.85 -9.53 16.66
C LEU A 152 -23.24 -10.17 16.66
N ALA A 153 -23.34 -11.51 16.63
CA ALA A 153 -24.62 -12.21 16.64
C ALA A 153 -25.42 -11.95 17.94
N VAL A 154 -24.74 -11.80 19.08
CA VAL A 154 -25.39 -11.47 20.36
C VAL A 154 -25.88 -10.02 20.41
N TRP A 155 -25.12 -9.09 19.82
CA TRP A 155 -25.37 -7.65 19.93
C TRP A 155 -25.98 -7.02 18.66
N ALA A 156 -26.31 -7.82 17.64
CA ALA A 156 -26.76 -7.36 16.33
C ALA A 156 -27.92 -6.36 16.43
N ASP A 157 -29.01 -6.73 17.10
CA ASP A 157 -30.20 -5.88 17.26
C ASP A 157 -29.88 -4.52 17.90
N ALA A 158 -28.97 -4.52 18.89
CA ALA A 158 -28.58 -3.29 19.59
C ALA A 158 -27.71 -2.39 18.70
N ILE A 159 -26.78 -2.98 17.96
CA ILE A 159 -25.90 -2.27 17.02
C ILE A 159 -26.73 -1.70 15.86
N GLU A 160 -27.58 -2.52 15.25
CA GLU A 160 -28.46 -2.13 14.14
C GLU A 160 -29.36 -0.96 14.54
N ARG A 161 -29.98 -1.03 15.72
CA ARG A 161 -30.81 0.06 16.23
C ARG A 161 -30.01 1.35 16.43
N ALA A 162 -28.80 1.26 16.98
CA ALA A 162 -27.96 2.44 17.21
C ALA A 162 -27.53 3.09 15.88
N VAL A 163 -27.10 2.29 14.90
CA VAL A 163 -26.74 2.75 13.56
C VAL A 163 -27.94 3.36 12.85
N PHE A 164 -29.12 2.72 12.92
CA PHE A 164 -30.35 3.23 12.30
C PHE A 164 -30.73 4.63 12.84
N LEU A 165 -30.72 4.80 14.16
CA LEU A 165 -31.06 6.10 14.77
C LEU A 165 -30.04 7.17 14.41
N ARG A 166 -28.76 6.80 14.25
CA ARG A 166 -27.72 7.72 13.80
C ARG A 166 -27.91 8.10 12.33
N ALA A 167 -28.21 7.15 11.45
CA ALA A 167 -28.44 7.42 10.03
C ALA A 167 -29.69 8.28 9.82
N ALA A 168 -30.77 8.00 10.54
CA ALA A 168 -32.00 8.81 10.52
C ALA A 168 -31.72 10.29 10.85
N ASP A 169 -30.85 10.54 11.82
CA ASP A 169 -30.41 11.88 12.21
C ASP A 169 -29.40 12.49 11.22
N LEU A 170 -28.40 11.72 10.78
CA LEU A 170 -27.32 12.16 9.88
C LEU A 170 -27.86 12.69 8.55
N PHE A 171 -28.87 12.02 7.99
CA PHE A 171 -29.50 12.45 6.75
C PHE A 171 -30.65 13.43 6.96
N ARG A 172 -31.04 13.74 8.21
CA ARG A 172 -32.24 14.51 8.56
C ARG A 172 -33.41 14.15 7.64
N LEU A 173 -33.64 12.84 7.50
CA LEU A 173 -34.52 12.29 6.47
C LEU A 173 -35.95 12.81 6.66
N ASP A 174 -36.35 13.81 5.87
CA ASP A 174 -37.74 14.05 5.50
C ASP A 174 -38.07 12.96 4.47
N VAL A 175 -38.53 11.80 4.94
CA VAL A 175 -38.66 10.61 4.10
C VAL A 175 -39.87 10.74 3.19
N ASP A 176 -39.64 11.03 1.91
CA ASP A 176 -40.67 10.97 0.86
C ASP A 176 -40.82 9.56 0.24
N LEU A 177 -39.75 8.75 0.25
CA LEU A 177 -39.70 7.44 -0.42
C LEU A 177 -38.80 6.45 0.33
N ILE A 178 -39.32 5.26 0.63
CA ILE A 178 -38.59 4.16 1.26
C ILE A 178 -38.35 3.07 0.21
N PHE A 179 -37.09 2.80 -0.11
CA PHE A 179 -36.71 1.60 -0.85
C PHE A 179 -36.52 0.45 0.13
N TYR A 180 -37.34 -0.59 -0.02
CA TYR A 180 -37.26 -1.82 0.75
C TYR A 180 -37.18 -2.99 -0.23
N ASP A 181 -36.14 -3.81 -0.08
CA ASP A 181 -35.93 -5.04 -0.83
C ASP A 181 -35.93 -6.21 0.14
N THR A 182 -36.75 -7.24 -0.12
CA THR A 182 -36.79 -8.45 0.72
C THR A 182 -35.87 -9.50 0.16
N THR A 183 -34.78 -9.75 0.87
CA THR A 183 -34.02 -10.98 0.73
C THR A 183 -34.52 -12.01 1.74
N THR A 184 -34.69 -13.25 1.32
CA THR A 184 -35.07 -14.36 2.22
C THR A 184 -33.95 -14.59 3.25
N ALA A 185 -34.33 -14.79 4.51
CA ALA A 185 -33.42 -15.12 5.62
C ALA A 185 -32.80 -16.52 5.47
#